data_AF-A0A958RLR3-F1
#
_entry.id   AF-A0A958RLR3-F1
#
_cell.length_a   1.000
_cell.length_b   1.000
_cell.length_c   1.000
_cell.angle_alpha   90.00
_cell.angle_beta   90.00
_cell.angle_gamma   90.00
#
_symmetry.space_group_name_H-M   'P 1'
#
loop_
_entity.id
_entity.type
_entity.pdbx_description
1 polymer ?
#
loop_
_entity_poly.entity_id
_entity_poly.type
_entity_poly.pdbx_seq_one_letter_code
_entity_poly.pdbx_strand_id
1 'polypeptide(L)' 'PDWVLKEMEKANGDKEEAVKRGTEIAIKTMHEAKKIVAGFQVSAPFNRVDVALEVIDALSD' A
#
# COMPACT_ATOMS: atom_id res chain seq x y z
N PRO A 1 9.06 8.18 -3.58
CA PRO A 1 8.69 9.61 -3.70
C PRO A 1 8.70 10.30 -2.33
N ASP A 2 9.01 11.59 -2.26
CA ASP A 2 9.16 12.29 -0.96
C ASP A 2 7.90 12.23 -0.08
N TRP A 3 6.71 12.25 -0.70
CA TRP A 3 5.45 12.14 0.04
C TRP A 3 5.30 10.79 0.75
N VAL A 4 5.85 9.70 0.19
CA VAL A 4 5.84 8.37 0.80
C VAL A 4 6.71 8.37 2.05
N LEU A 5 7.90 8.98 1.97
CA LEU A 5 8.81 9.08 3.11
C LEU A 5 8.17 9.88 4.25
N LYS A 6 7.57 11.02 3.93
CA LYS A 6 6.83 11.84 4.91
C LYS A 6 5.65 11.13 5.54
N GLU A 7 4.91 10.31 4.79
CA GLU A 7 3.83 9.52 5.37
C GLU A 7 4.37 8.39 6.25
N MET A 8 5.46 7.72 5.85
CA MET A 8 6.08 6.66 6.65
C MET A 8 6.71 7.19 7.95
N GLU A 9 7.29 8.40 7.95
CA GLU A 9 7.85 9.04 9.15
C GLU A 9 6.83 9.16 10.29
N LYS A 10 5.55 9.39 9.95
CA LYS A 10 4.47 9.49 10.94
C LYS A 10 4.17 8.16 11.65
N ALA A 11 4.67 7.03 11.16
CA ALA A 11 4.61 5.76 11.91
C ALA A 11 5.44 5.80 13.19
N ASN A 12 6.46 6.67 13.26
CA ASN A 12 7.29 6.89 14.44
C ASN A 12 7.84 5.59 15.08
N GLY A 13 8.20 4.61 14.25
CA GLY A 13 8.73 3.31 14.69
C GLY A 13 7.67 2.30 15.17
N ASP A 14 6.39 2.66 15.20
CA ASP A 14 5.31 1.73 15.49
C ASP A 14 5.06 0.80 14.30
N LYS A 15 5.05 -0.51 14.56
CA LYS A 15 4.95 -1.52 13.50
C LYS A 15 3.57 -1.60 12.88
N GLU A 16 2.51 -1.44 13.67
CA GLU A 16 1.13 -1.53 13.18
C GLU A 16 0.81 -0.30 12.33
N GLU A 17 1.19 0.89 12.82
CA GLU A 17 1.02 2.14 12.09
C GLU A 17 1.87 2.16 10.81
N ALA A 18 3.07 1.57 10.81
CA ALA A 18 3.88 1.43 9.60
C ALA A 18 3.20 0.56 8.55
N VAL A 19 2.58 -0.55 8.95
CA VAL A 19 1.81 -1.43 8.04
C VAL A 19 0.60 -0.69 7.48
N LYS A 20 -0.17 -0.05 8.35
CA LYS A 20 -1.35 0.72 7.95
C LYS A 20 -1.00 1.80 6.92
N ARG A 21 0.02 2.60 7.21
CA ARG A 21 0.49 3.67 6.31
C ARG A 21 1.02 3.12 4.99
N GLY A 22 1.81 2.05 5.03
CA GLY A 22 2.29 1.37 3.83
C GLY A 22 1.15 0.89 2.95
N THR A 23 0.08 0.39 3.56
CA THR A 23 -1.14 -0.06 2.87
C THR A 23 -1.89 1.10 2.23
N GLU A 24 -2.10 2.21 2.97
CA GLU A 24 -2.69 3.45 2.44
C GLU A 24 -1.88 4.03 1.25
N ILE A 25 -0.54 4.01 1.35
CA ILE A 25 0.36 4.43 0.27
C ILE A 25 0.17 3.55 -0.97
N ALA A 26 0.12 2.22 -0.81
CA ALA A 26 -0.06 1.28 -1.91
C ALA A 26 -1.41 1.50 -2.61
N ILE A 27 -2.50 1.59 -1.85
CA ILE A 27 -3.85 1.84 -2.35
C ILE A 27 -3.91 3.15 -3.13
N LYS A 28 -3.40 4.26 -2.56
CA LYS A 28 -3.36 5.55 -3.24
C LYS A 28 -2.57 5.48 -4.56
N THR A 29 -1.40 4.86 -4.52
CA THR A 29 -0.53 4.72 -5.70
C THR A 29 -1.24 3.94 -6.80
N MET A 30 -1.93 2.85 -6.45
CA MET A 30 -2.65 2.04 -7.43
C MET A 30 -3.89 2.76 -7.98
N HIS A 31 -4.62 3.54 -7.16
CA HIS A 31 -5.73 4.37 -7.64
C HIS A 31 -5.29 5.43 -8.65
N GLU A 32 -4.12 6.03 -8.47
CA GLU A 32 -3.57 6.99 -9.42
C GLU A 32 -3.10 6.28 -10.70
N ALA A 33 -2.42 5.15 -10.55
CA ALA A 33 -1.83 4.40 -11.66
C ALA A 33 -2.84 3.60 -12.48
N LYS A 34 -4.02 3.22 -11.95
CA LYS A 34 -5.00 2.37 -12.67
C LYS A 34 -5.48 2.93 -14.00
N LYS A 35 -5.31 4.23 -14.24
CA LYS A 35 -5.65 4.91 -15.50
C LYS A 35 -4.57 4.78 -16.58
N ILE A 36 -3.36 4.34 -16.23
CA ILE A 36 -2.18 4.32 -17.10
C ILE A 36 -1.50 2.95 -17.19
N VAL A 37 -1.92 1.97 -16.37
CA VAL A 37 -1.42 0.58 -16.43
C VAL A 37 -2.57 -0.41 -16.61
N ALA A 38 -2.28 -1.56 -17.22
CA ALA A 38 -3.26 -2.62 -17.45
C ALA A 38 -3.57 -3.46 -16.20
N GLY A 39 -2.71 -3.40 -15.17
CA GLY A 39 -2.87 -4.17 -13.94
C GLY A 39 -1.68 -4.04 -13.02
N PHE A 40 -1.76 -4.72 -11.88
CA PHE A 40 -0.76 -4.68 -10.82
C PHE A 40 -0.35 -6.09 -10.40
N GLN A 41 0.89 -6.24 -9.97
CA GLN A 41 1.39 -7.43 -9.29
C GLN A 41 1.67 -7.06 -7.83
N VAL A 42 1.01 -7.75 -6.89
CA VAL A 42 1.19 -7.54 -5.45
C VAL A 42 1.95 -8.72 -4.87
N SER A 43 3.04 -8.44 -4.16
CA SER A 43 3.85 -9.44 -3.46
C SER A 43 3.46 -9.49 -1.98
N ALA A 44 3.32 -10.70 -1.41
CA ALA A 44 3.03 -10.92 0.01
C ALA A 44 4.23 -11.53 0.76
N PRO A 45 5.32 -10.78 0.99
CA PRO A 45 6.46 -11.29 1.74
C PRO A 45 6.07 -11.59 3.19
N PHE A 46 6.83 -12.48 3.84
CA PHE A 46 6.65 -12.83 5.26
C PHE A 46 5.25 -13.38 5.60
N ASN A 47 4.60 -14.04 4.63
CA ASN A 47 3.26 -14.61 4.79
C ASN A 47 2.17 -13.57 5.16
N ARG A 48 2.37 -12.30 4.81
CA ARG A 48 1.42 -11.20 5.01
C ARG A 48 0.39 -11.12 3.89
N VAL A 49 -0.33 -12.23 3.70
CA VAL A 49 -1.34 -12.36 2.64
C VAL A 49 -2.54 -11.45 2.89
N ASP A 50 -2.89 -11.24 4.16
CA ASP A 50 -3.92 -10.31 4.63
C ASP A 50 -3.73 -8.89 4.08
N VAL A 51 -2.53 -8.34 4.23
CA VAL A 51 -2.20 -6.98 3.76
C VAL A 51 -2.25 -6.91 2.23
N ALA A 52 -1.80 -7.97 1.54
CA ALA A 52 -1.86 -8.01 0.08
C ALA A 52 -3.30 -8.05 -0.44
N LEU A 53 -4.18 -8.82 0.21
CA LEU A 53 -5.61 -8.88 -0.14
C LEU A 53 -6.30 -7.54 0.09
N GLU A 54 -6.01 -6.87 1.21
CA GLU A 54 -6.56 -5.53 1.51
C GLU A 54 -6.28 -4.54 0.38
N VAL A 55 -5.04 -4.53 -0.13
CA VAL A 55 -4.64 -3.65 -1.24
C VAL A 55 -5.34 -4.02 -2.56
N ILE A 56 -5.51 -5.32 -2.84
CA ILE A 56 -6.19 -5.80 -4.06
C ILE A 56 -7.68 -5.46 -4.01
N ASP A 57 -8.33 -5.71 -2.87
CA ASP A 57 -9.77 -5.50 -2.68
C ASP A 57 -10.13 -4.01 -2.78
N ALA A 58 -9.25 -3.11 -2.33
CA ALA A 58 -9.44 -1.66 -2.45
C ALA A 58 -9.58 -1.14 -3.89
N LEU A 59 -9.23 -1.94 -4.90
CA LEU A 59 -9.36 -1.58 -6.31
C LEU A 59 -10.57 -2.22 -7.00
N SER A 60 -11.33 -3.04 -6.30
CA SER A 60 -12.42 -3.85 -6.86
C SER A 60 -13.78 -3.11 -6.96
N ASP A 61 -13.77 -1.77 -6.88
CA ASP A 61 -14.93 -0.91 -7.16
C ASP A 61 -15.32 -0.88 -8.66
#